data_AF-A0A7F5RN81-F1
#
_entry.id   AF-A0A7F5RN81-F1
#
_cell.length_a   1.000
_cell.length_b   1.000
_cell.length_c   1.000
_cell.angle_alpha   90.00
_cell.angle_beta   90.00
_cell.angle_gamma   90.00
#
_symmetry.space_group_name_H-M   'P 1'
#
loop_
_entity.id
_entity.type
_entity.pdbx_description
1 polymer ?
#
loop_
_entity_poly.entity_id
_entity_poly.type
_entity_poly.pdbx_seq_one_letter_code
_entity_poly.pdbx_strand_id
1 'polypeptide(L)'
;MALKCREEVVGKRFLSVSGCTKLKIDKIREWGWRSGVIRAASHRDNTNKDLQVLVEYDGVEWKRREWISVYGTSFKLFFVEQDLLWFQREVPFSYDTLQENSDNATSTSVVSWPVITFTSLISSVVLPSHLYPAECLVDRELVFIDYDKLETKPLQEIPINKECLEARTAVKRWHEQQDGQKILLTTPSVLVGYRVEVYRSQGTTQWYTAVIIGYNETTRDLTVTDDTVLEEHNVDPTLVQMRLIGDGVVESIMRGENVGITPRRSRSTAVLQAQQHHHHHNNRQQQHLPITAEFLMALVEFM
;
A
#
# COMPACT_ATOMS: atom_id res chain seq x y z
N MET A 1 7.68 -23.51 -2.41
CA MET A 1 6.36 -23.46 -1.75
C MET A 1 5.76 -22.11 -2.05
N ALA A 2 4.67 -22.04 -2.81
CA ALA A 2 3.99 -20.77 -3.06
C ALA A 2 3.53 -20.18 -1.72
N LEU A 3 3.79 -18.89 -1.48
CA LEU A 3 3.23 -18.19 -0.33
C LEU A 3 1.71 -18.37 -0.40
N LYS A 4 1.09 -19.03 0.57
CA LYS A 4 -0.37 -19.14 0.60
C LYS A 4 -0.92 -17.73 0.78
N CYS A 5 -1.49 -17.15 -0.28
CA CYS A 5 -2.15 -15.85 -0.21
C CYS A 5 -3.24 -15.88 0.87
N ARG A 6 -3.40 -14.78 1.60
CA ARG A 6 -4.47 -14.64 2.59
C ARG A 6 -5.84 -14.78 1.92
N GLU A 7 -6.78 -15.43 2.58
CA GLU A 7 -8.09 -15.74 1.99
C GLU A 7 -9.01 -14.53 2.02
N GLU A 8 -8.86 -13.65 3.01
CA GLU A 8 -9.69 -12.47 3.22
C GLU A 8 -9.59 -11.48 2.06
N VAL A 9 -10.74 -10.98 1.58
CA VAL A 9 -10.79 -10.00 0.49
C VAL A 9 -10.54 -8.57 0.95
N VAL A 10 -10.67 -8.32 2.25
CA VAL A 10 -10.60 -6.97 2.80
C VAL A 10 -9.17 -6.43 2.76
N GLY A 11 -9.05 -5.21 2.26
CA GLY A 11 -7.79 -4.52 2.02
C GLY A 11 -7.05 -4.94 0.76
N LYS A 12 -7.62 -5.85 -0.04
CA LYS A 12 -7.09 -6.25 -1.35
C LYS A 12 -7.58 -5.34 -2.46
N ARG A 13 -6.85 -5.31 -3.56
CA ARG A 13 -7.31 -4.69 -4.80
C ARG A 13 -8.33 -5.56 -5.53
N PHE A 14 -9.20 -4.91 -6.30
CA PHE A 14 -10.15 -5.61 -7.17
C PHE A 14 -10.12 -5.03 -8.58
N LEU A 15 -10.50 -5.86 -9.55
CA LEU A 15 -10.85 -5.46 -10.91
C LEU A 15 -12.25 -5.95 -11.22
N SER A 16 -13.05 -5.14 -11.91
CA SER A 16 -14.42 -5.50 -12.26
C SER A 16 -14.81 -5.00 -13.63
N VAL A 17 -15.73 -5.73 -14.27
CA VAL A 17 -16.42 -5.30 -15.49
C VAL A 17 -17.91 -5.52 -15.29
N SER A 18 -18.67 -4.43 -15.39
CA SER A 18 -20.13 -4.44 -15.21
C SER A 18 -20.84 -4.96 -16.46
N GLY A 19 -22.04 -5.53 -16.27
CA GLY A 19 -22.71 -6.35 -17.27
C GLY A 19 -23.91 -5.72 -17.96
N CYS A 20 -23.69 -4.88 -18.96
CA CYS A 20 -24.75 -4.44 -19.88
C CYS A 20 -24.60 -5.02 -21.30
N THR A 21 -23.39 -5.39 -21.71
CA THR A 21 -23.08 -5.83 -23.09
C THR A 21 -22.35 -7.17 -23.11
N LYS A 22 -22.43 -7.87 -24.25
CA LYS A 22 -21.65 -9.10 -24.47
C LYS A 22 -20.18 -8.73 -24.66
N LEU A 23 -19.33 -9.28 -23.81
CA LEU A 23 -17.88 -9.08 -23.87
C LEU A 23 -17.29 -9.90 -25.03
N LYS A 24 -16.41 -9.26 -25.82
CA LYS A 24 -15.63 -9.92 -26.87
C LYS A 24 -14.15 -9.88 -26.47
N ILE A 25 -13.49 -11.04 -26.51
CA ILE A 25 -12.12 -11.24 -25.98
C ILE A 25 -11.08 -10.45 -26.78
N ASP A 26 -11.27 -10.31 -28.09
CA ASP A 26 -10.43 -9.47 -28.97
C ASP A 26 -10.37 -8.00 -28.53
N LYS A 27 -11.38 -7.54 -27.78
CA LYS A 27 -11.50 -6.18 -27.25
C LYS A 27 -11.27 -6.10 -25.74
N ILE A 28 -10.58 -7.06 -25.14
CA ILE A 28 -10.40 -7.15 -23.67
C ILE A 28 -9.87 -5.86 -23.04
N ARG A 29 -8.96 -5.16 -23.71
CA ARG A 29 -8.38 -3.88 -23.28
C ARG A 29 -9.39 -2.73 -23.25
N GLU A 30 -10.45 -2.83 -24.05
CA GLU A 30 -11.50 -1.80 -24.18
C GLU A 30 -12.69 -2.08 -23.25
N TRP A 31 -12.69 -3.19 -22.51
CA TRP A 31 -13.76 -3.43 -21.55
C TRP A 31 -13.78 -2.32 -20.51
N GLY A 32 -14.96 -1.97 -20.00
CA GLY A 32 -15.15 -0.94 -18.99
C GLY A 32 -14.62 -1.37 -17.62
N TRP A 33 -13.31 -1.62 -17.54
CA TRP A 33 -12.61 -2.04 -16.34
C TRP A 33 -12.70 -0.95 -15.29
N ARG A 34 -13.03 -1.37 -14.07
CA ARG A 34 -12.97 -0.53 -12.88
C ARG A 34 -12.10 -1.22 -11.85
N SER A 35 -11.19 -0.47 -11.25
CA SER A 35 -10.28 -0.92 -10.21
C SER A 35 -10.50 -0.14 -8.92
N GLY A 36 -10.01 -0.71 -7.83
CA GLY A 36 -10.08 -0.05 -6.53
C GLY A 36 -9.65 -0.97 -5.39
N VAL A 37 -10.07 -0.63 -4.18
CA VAL A 37 -9.76 -1.37 -2.96
C VAL A 37 -11.06 -1.82 -2.27
N ILE A 38 -11.08 -3.08 -1.83
CA ILE A 38 -12.13 -3.60 -0.96
C ILE A 38 -11.84 -3.15 0.48
N ARG A 39 -12.73 -2.35 1.07
CA ARG A 39 -12.53 -1.77 2.41
C ARG A 39 -13.27 -2.51 3.53
N ALA A 40 -14.37 -3.18 3.19
CA ALA A 40 -15.11 -4.03 4.11
C ALA A 40 -15.85 -5.14 3.36
N ALA A 41 -16.23 -6.19 4.07
CA ALA A 41 -17.02 -7.31 3.60
C ALA A 41 -18.14 -7.63 4.60
N SER A 42 -19.24 -8.17 4.10
CA SER A 42 -20.39 -8.61 4.91
C SER A 42 -20.22 -10.02 5.47
N HIS A 43 -19.38 -10.84 4.84
CA HIS A 43 -19.18 -12.24 5.18
C HIS A 43 -17.70 -12.61 5.09
N ARG A 44 -17.27 -13.54 5.96
CA ARG A 44 -15.90 -14.09 5.95
C ARG A 44 -15.67 -15.05 4.78
N ASP A 45 -16.71 -15.80 4.43
CA ASP A 45 -16.69 -16.75 3.32
C ASP A 45 -16.92 -16.00 2.00
N ASN A 46 -15.87 -15.95 1.18
CA ASN A 46 -15.92 -15.29 -0.12
C ASN A 46 -16.80 -16.03 -1.14
N THR A 47 -17.22 -17.27 -0.88
CA THR A 47 -18.07 -18.06 -1.77
C THR A 47 -19.57 -17.89 -1.48
N ASN A 48 -19.90 -17.21 -0.37
CA ASN A 48 -21.27 -16.90 0.01
C ASN A 48 -21.96 -16.06 -1.07
N LYS A 49 -23.13 -16.52 -1.55
CA LYS A 49 -23.87 -15.86 -2.63
C LYS A 49 -24.44 -14.49 -2.26
N ASP A 50 -24.58 -14.22 -0.97
CA ASP A 50 -25.02 -12.92 -0.44
C ASP A 50 -23.82 -12.02 -0.08
N LEU A 51 -22.61 -12.39 -0.49
CA LEU A 51 -21.42 -11.56 -0.26
C LEU A 51 -21.58 -10.17 -0.88
N GLN A 52 -21.63 -9.19 0.02
CA GLN A 52 -21.46 -7.78 -0.29
C GLN A 52 -20.09 -7.30 0.18
N VAL A 53 -19.48 -6.43 -0.62
CA VAL A 53 -18.21 -5.75 -0.30
C VAL A 53 -18.37 -4.24 -0.45
N LEU A 54 -17.74 -3.49 0.45
CA LEU A 54 -17.66 -2.04 0.38
C LEU A 54 -16.40 -1.67 -0.39
N VAL A 55 -16.56 -0.98 -1.52
CA VAL A 55 -15.44 -0.65 -2.41
C VAL A 55 -15.19 0.85 -2.48
N GLU A 56 -13.93 1.20 -2.59
CA GLU A 56 -13.48 2.52 -3.04
C GLU A 56 -12.80 2.38 -4.40
N TYR A 57 -13.29 3.10 -5.40
CA TYR A 57 -12.71 3.09 -6.75
C TYR A 57 -11.52 4.03 -6.85
N ASP A 58 -10.54 3.64 -7.65
CA ASP A 58 -9.41 4.51 -7.97
C ASP A 58 -9.90 5.76 -8.73
N GLY A 59 -9.24 6.90 -8.49
CA GLY A 59 -9.58 8.18 -9.14
C GLY A 59 -10.91 8.78 -8.70
N VAL A 60 -11.60 8.18 -7.73
CA VAL A 60 -12.90 8.64 -7.20
C VAL A 60 -12.76 9.00 -5.72
N GLU A 61 -13.42 10.09 -5.28
CA GLU A 61 -13.44 10.46 -3.87
C GLU A 61 -14.07 9.35 -3.01
N TRP A 62 -13.43 9.02 -1.88
CA TRP A 62 -13.86 7.96 -0.96
C TRP A 62 -15.31 8.06 -0.48
N LYS A 63 -15.89 9.27 -0.46
CA LYS A 63 -17.30 9.50 -0.09
C LYS A 63 -18.29 8.80 -1.04
N ARG A 64 -17.84 8.46 -2.25
CA ARG A 64 -18.61 7.70 -3.24
C ARG A 64 -18.43 6.18 -3.10
N ARG A 65 -17.82 5.71 -2.00
CA ARG A 65 -17.79 4.30 -1.66
C ARG A 65 -19.20 3.71 -1.67
N GLU A 66 -19.30 2.47 -2.10
CA GLU A 66 -20.59 1.79 -2.20
C GLU A 66 -20.45 0.33 -1.80
N TRP A 67 -21.52 -0.19 -1.21
CA TRP A 67 -21.68 -1.63 -1.01
C TRP A 67 -22.17 -2.24 -2.32
N ILE A 68 -21.43 -3.20 -2.84
CA ILE A 68 -21.78 -3.94 -4.05
C ILE A 68 -22.04 -5.40 -3.70
N SER A 69 -23.06 -6.00 -4.32
CA SER A 69 -23.26 -7.46 -4.28
C SER A 69 -22.35 -8.09 -5.31
N VAL A 70 -21.41 -8.93 -4.85
CA VAL A 70 -20.43 -9.56 -5.73
C VAL A 70 -21.16 -10.52 -6.67
N TYR A 71 -21.88 -11.50 -6.14
CA TYR A 71 -22.60 -12.53 -6.90
C TYR A 71 -23.98 -12.13 -7.45
N GLY A 72 -24.31 -10.83 -7.39
CA GLY A 72 -25.49 -10.28 -8.04
C GLY A 72 -25.37 -10.26 -9.57
N THR A 73 -26.40 -9.72 -10.24
CA THR A 73 -26.44 -9.66 -11.72
C THR A 73 -25.62 -8.52 -12.33
N SER A 74 -25.04 -7.65 -11.50
CA SER A 74 -24.39 -6.40 -11.93
C SER A 74 -23.04 -6.63 -12.63
N PHE A 75 -22.33 -7.72 -12.31
CA PHE A 75 -20.97 -7.96 -12.80
C PHE A 75 -20.91 -9.11 -13.80
N LYS A 76 -20.10 -8.92 -14.84
CA LYS A 76 -19.66 -10.02 -15.71
C LYS A 76 -18.37 -10.64 -15.22
N LEU A 77 -17.53 -9.82 -14.59
CA LEU A 77 -16.23 -10.18 -14.06
C LEU A 77 -16.04 -9.46 -12.72
N PHE A 78 -15.55 -10.20 -11.73
CA PHE A 78 -15.06 -9.64 -10.48
C PHE A 78 -13.83 -10.42 -10.04
N PHE A 79 -12.70 -9.73 -10.01
CA PHE A 79 -11.38 -10.26 -9.72
C PHE A 79 -10.85 -9.61 -8.45
N VAL A 80 -10.13 -10.38 -7.64
CA VAL A 80 -9.51 -9.90 -6.40
C VAL A 80 -8.03 -10.25 -6.42
N GLU A 81 -7.20 -9.34 -5.92
CA GLU A 81 -5.76 -9.50 -5.80
C GLU A 81 -5.40 -10.87 -5.20
N GLN A 82 -4.40 -11.50 -5.80
CA GLN A 82 -3.94 -12.83 -5.46
C GLN A 82 -2.45 -12.80 -5.08
N ASP A 83 -1.57 -12.33 -5.95
CA ASP A 83 -0.14 -12.40 -5.69
C ASP A 83 0.62 -11.23 -6.31
N LEU A 84 1.89 -11.10 -5.95
CA LEU A 84 2.82 -10.15 -6.50
C LEU A 84 3.90 -10.89 -7.29
N LEU A 85 3.83 -10.78 -8.61
CA LEU A 85 4.77 -11.41 -9.54
C LEU A 85 5.54 -10.36 -10.35
N TRP A 86 6.41 -10.83 -11.24
CA TRP A 86 7.27 -10.00 -12.06
C TRP A 86 7.09 -10.36 -13.53
N PHE A 87 7.10 -9.34 -14.38
CA PHE A 87 7.13 -9.52 -15.83
C PHE A 87 8.21 -8.63 -16.46
N GLN A 88 8.55 -8.93 -17.71
CA GLN A 88 9.47 -8.11 -18.49
C GLN A 88 8.68 -6.98 -19.15
N ARG A 89 8.96 -5.74 -18.75
CA ARG A 89 8.30 -4.53 -19.26
C ARG A 89 9.28 -3.76 -20.13
N GLU A 90 8.83 -3.40 -21.33
CA GLU A 90 9.55 -2.44 -22.17
C GLU A 90 9.31 -1.03 -21.62
N VAL A 91 10.39 -0.32 -21.33
CA VAL A 91 10.36 1.08 -20.90
C VAL A 91 11.11 1.94 -21.92
N PRO A 92 10.60 3.14 -22.26
CA PRO A 92 11.33 4.08 -23.09
C PRO A 92 12.64 4.48 -22.38
N PHE A 93 13.77 4.46 -23.07
CA PHE A 93 15.01 5.01 -22.53
C PHE A 93 14.77 6.49 -22.18
N SER A 94 14.79 6.85 -20.89
CA SER A 94 14.93 8.24 -20.48
C SER A 94 16.42 8.56 -20.48
N TYR A 95 16.88 9.37 -21.42
CA TYR A 95 18.24 9.87 -21.46
C TYR A 95 18.53 10.66 -20.17
N ASP A 96 19.47 10.19 -19.35
CA ASP A 96 20.16 11.04 -18.35
C ASP A 96 21.69 10.81 -18.40
N THR A 97 22.16 10.16 -19.45
CA THR A 97 23.58 10.15 -19.84
C THR A 97 23.70 10.92 -21.14
N LEU A 98 24.21 12.14 -21.03
CA LEU A 98 24.72 12.92 -22.16
C LEU A 98 25.78 12.09 -22.88
N GLN A 99 25.38 11.40 -23.93
CA GLN A 99 26.29 10.94 -24.95
C GLN A 99 25.76 11.46 -26.28
N GLU A 100 26.23 12.66 -26.62
CA GLU A 100 26.13 13.21 -27.95
C GLU A 100 26.70 12.18 -28.94
N ASN A 101 25.93 11.94 -30.00
CA ASN A 101 26.20 11.09 -31.18
C ASN A 101 25.67 9.65 -31.12
N SER A 102 24.39 9.48 -31.43
CA SER A 102 24.01 8.52 -32.48
C SER A 102 22.66 8.87 -33.11
N ASP A 103 22.66 8.99 -34.43
CA ASP A 103 21.47 9.09 -35.25
C ASP A 103 20.67 7.78 -35.20
N ASN A 104 19.35 7.89 -35.01
CA ASN A 104 18.34 6.83 -35.15
C ASN A 104 18.46 5.56 -34.27
N ALA A 105 17.84 5.59 -33.09
CA ALA A 105 16.96 4.52 -32.59
C ALA A 105 16.28 4.99 -31.29
N THR A 106 14.94 4.92 -31.22
CA THR A 106 14.20 4.80 -29.95
C THR A 106 14.57 3.46 -29.32
N SER A 107 15.72 3.36 -28.65
CA SER A 107 16.09 2.15 -27.92
C SER A 107 15.14 1.98 -26.72
N THR A 108 14.45 0.86 -26.64
CA THR A 108 13.66 0.46 -25.47
C THR A 108 14.52 -0.44 -24.59
N SER A 109 14.57 -0.18 -23.29
CA SER A 109 15.15 -1.14 -22.33
C SER A 109 14.06 -2.07 -21.81
N VAL A 110 14.42 -3.33 -21.57
CA VAL A 110 13.52 -4.30 -20.93
C VAL A 110 13.91 -4.37 -19.46
N VAL A 111 12.96 -4.04 -18.59
CA VAL A 111 13.16 -4.03 -17.14
C VAL A 111 12.15 -4.97 -16.50
N SER A 112 12.59 -5.70 -15.48
CA SER A 112 11.70 -6.53 -14.69
C SER A 112 10.83 -5.64 -13.80
N TRP A 113 9.50 -5.77 -13.92
CA TRP A 113 8.55 -4.89 -13.28
C TRP A 113 7.56 -5.66 -12.39
N PRO A 114 7.26 -5.16 -11.17
CA PRO A 114 6.35 -5.82 -10.25
C PRO A 114 4.89 -5.61 -10.66
N VAL A 115 4.11 -6.69 -10.61
CA VAL A 115 2.71 -6.72 -11.04
C VAL A 115 1.86 -7.52 -10.05
N ILE A 116 0.69 -6.98 -9.71
CA ILE A 116 -0.32 -7.68 -8.94
C ILE A 116 -1.13 -8.57 -9.88
N THR A 117 -1.21 -9.85 -9.56
CA THR A 117 -2.11 -10.80 -10.22
C THR A 117 -3.41 -10.92 -9.46
N PHE A 118 -4.43 -11.48 -10.12
CA PHE A 118 -5.76 -11.57 -9.57
C PHE A 118 -6.32 -12.98 -9.67
N THR A 119 -7.23 -13.33 -8.76
CA THR A 119 -8.08 -14.52 -8.86
C THR A 119 -9.51 -14.09 -9.15
N SER A 120 -10.26 -14.90 -9.90
CA SER A 120 -11.65 -14.60 -10.22
C SER A 120 -12.56 -15.08 -9.09
N LEU A 121 -13.40 -14.18 -8.56
CA LEU A 121 -14.58 -14.57 -7.78
C LEU A 121 -15.76 -14.85 -8.73
N ILE A 122 -15.87 -14.06 -9.80
CA ILE A 122 -16.88 -14.21 -10.83
C ILE A 122 -16.24 -14.05 -12.18
N SER A 123 -16.51 -15.00 -13.06
CA SER A 123 -16.26 -14.83 -14.48
C SER A 123 -17.34 -15.44 -15.33
N SER A 124 -17.95 -14.61 -16.19
CA SER A 124 -18.86 -15.05 -17.25
C SER A 124 -18.16 -15.37 -18.57
N VAL A 125 -16.84 -15.13 -18.66
CA VAL A 125 -16.02 -15.38 -19.85
C VAL A 125 -14.75 -16.11 -19.44
N VAL A 126 -14.41 -17.18 -20.16
CA VAL A 126 -13.12 -17.85 -19.95
C VAL A 126 -12.03 -17.02 -20.62
N LEU A 127 -11.09 -16.52 -19.82
CA LEU A 127 -9.94 -15.77 -20.33
C LEU A 127 -8.88 -16.75 -20.88
N PRO A 128 -8.28 -16.47 -22.05
CA PRO A 128 -7.12 -17.21 -22.52
C PRO A 128 -5.95 -17.05 -21.55
N SER A 129 -5.11 -18.09 -21.42
CA SER A 129 -3.92 -18.08 -20.53
C SER A 129 -2.95 -16.92 -20.83
N HIS A 130 -2.87 -16.52 -22.10
CA HIS A 130 -1.98 -15.46 -22.58
C HIS A 130 -2.54 -14.03 -22.42
N LEU A 131 -3.73 -13.86 -21.86
CA LEU A 131 -4.43 -12.57 -21.72
C LEU A 131 -4.98 -12.37 -20.31
N TYR A 132 -4.24 -12.81 -19.30
CA TYR A 132 -4.67 -12.67 -17.92
C TYR A 132 -4.47 -11.23 -17.43
N PRO A 133 -5.49 -10.58 -16.83
CA PRO A 133 -5.38 -9.22 -16.35
C PRO A 133 -4.46 -9.16 -15.12
N ALA A 134 -3.55 -8.21 -15.13
CA ALA A 134 -2.64 -7.94 -14.04
C ALA A 134 -2.43 -6.43 -13.93
N GLU A 135 -2.08 -5.93 -12.76
CA GLU A 135 -1.93 -4.49 -12.52
C GLU A 135 -0.52 -4.16 -12.07
N CYS A 136 0.16 -3.26 -12.79
CA CYS A 136 1.48 -2.80 -12.41
C CYS A 136 1.44 -2.15 -11.01
N LEU A 137 2.33 -2.59 -10.11
CA LEU A 137 2.25 -2.22 -8.70
C LEU A 137 2.49 -0.71 -8.46
N VAL A 138 3.35 -0.10 -9.27
CA VAL A 138 3.83 1.28 -9.10
C VAL A 138 2.84 2.28 -9.68
N ASP A 139 2.56 2.19 -10.97
CA ASP A 139 1.79 3.16 -11.76
C ASP A 139 0.33 2.75 -11.98
N ARG A 140 -0.08 1.59 -11.48
CA ARG A 140 -1.46 1.07 -11.57
C ARG A 140 -1.94 0.80 -12.99
N GLU A 141 -1.02 0.68 -13.94
CA GLU A 141 -1.39 0.33 -15.31
C GLU A 141 -1.98 -1.09 -15.36
N LEU A 142 -3.17 -1.22 -15.93
CA LEU A 142 -3.78 -2.51 -16.22
C LEU A 142 -3.16 -3.12 -17.48
N VAL A 143 -2.52 -4.26 -17.31
CA VAL A 143 -1.81 -5.00 -18.35
C VAL A 143 -2.43 -6.39 -18.53
N PHE A 144 -2.20 -6.99 -19.69
CA PHE A 144 -2.70 -8.33 -20.04
C PHE A 144 -1.51 -9.18 -20.42
N ILE A 145 -1.19 -10.14 -19.56
CA ILE A 145 0.08 -10.87 -19.61
C ILE A 145 -0.21 -12.37 -19.72
N ASP A 146 0.72 -13.06 -20.35
CA ASP A 146 0.79 -14.51 -20.34
C ASP A 146 1.27 -15.00 -18.98
N TYR A 147 0.39 -15.70 -18.26
CA TYR A 147 0.65 -16.13 -16.88
C TYR A 147 1.90 -17.01 -16.79
N ASP A 148 2.19 -17.78 -17.84
CA ASP A 148 3.37 -18.67 -17.91
C ASP A 148 4.70 -17.90 -18.03
N LYS A 149 4.66 -16.61 -18.34
CA LYS A 149 5.83 -15.72 -18.42
C LYS A 149 6.09 -14.93 -17.13
N LEU A 150 5.24 -15.11 -16.11
CA LEU A 150 5.40 -14.43 -14.83
C LEU A 150 6.39 -15.15 -13.94
N GLU A 151 7.24 -14.37 -13.28
CA GLU A 151 8.29 -14.87 -12.40
C GLU A 151 8.05 -14.43 -10.96
N THR A 152 8.45 -15.26 -9.99
CA THR A 152 8.59 -14.84 -8.59
C THR A 152 10.00 -14.33 -8.38
N LYS A 153 10.16 -13.13 -7.79
CA LYS A 153 11.48 -12.62 -7.38
C LYS A 153 11.49 -12.24 -5.90
N PRO A 154 12.46 -12.74 -5.11
CA PRO A 154 12.68 -12.26 -3.75
C PRO A 154 12.98 -10.76 -3.74
N LEU A 155 12.61 -10.08 -2.66
CA LEU A 155 12.88 -8.65 -2.49
C LEU A 155 14.38 -8.31 -2.62
N GLN A 156 15.26 -9.22 -2.21
CA GLN A 156 16.72 -9.06 -2.25
C GLN A 156 17.29 -9.05 -3.67
N GLU A 157 16.58 -9.64 -4.65
CA GLU A 157 17.02 -9.73 -6.04
C GLU A 157 16.61 -8.50 -6.87
N ILE A 158 15.84 -7.57 -6.28
CA ILE A 158 15.43 -6.33 -6.96
C ILE A 158 16.60 -5.33 -6.97
N PRO A 159 17.06 -4.87 -8.15
CA PRO A 159 18.14 -3.91 -8.26
C PRO A 159 17.88 -2.62 -7.48
N ILE A 160 18.93 -2.06 -6.87
CA ILE A 160 18.90 -0.79 -6.13
C ILE A 160 19.39 0.36 -7.01
N ASN A 161 18.92 0.42 -8.26
CA ASN A 161 19.17 1.58 -9.12
C ASN A 161 18.00 2.57 -9.01
N LYS A 162 18.20 3.80 -9.49
CA LYS A 162 17.20 4.88 -9.42
C LYS A 162 15.87 4.48 -10.07
N GLU A 163 15.93 3.69 -11.16
CA GLU A 163 14.79 3.22 -11.93
C GLU A 163 13.92 2.21 -11.17
N CYS A 164 14.53 1.36 -10.33
CA CYS A 164 13.83 0.32 -9.58
C CYS A 164 13.58 0.68 -8.10
N LEU A 165 14.02 1.85 -7.63
CA LEU A 165 13.86 2.25 -6.22
C LEU A 165 12.38 2.38 -5.82
N GLU A 166 11.56 2.95 -6.71
CA GLU A 166 10.12 3.08 -6.49
C GLU A 166 9.44 1.70 -6.48
N ALA A 167 9.78 0.84 -7.44
CA ALA A 167 9.32 -0.54 -7.49
C ALA A 167 9.66 -1.30 -6.20
N ARG A 168 10.92 -1.22 -5.73
CA ARG A 168 11.34 -1.87 -4.48
C ARG A 168 10.58 -1.33 -3.26
N THR A 169 10.35 -0.02 -3.20
CA THR A 169 9.58 0.61 -2.11
C THR A 169 8.12 0.14 -2.13
N ALA A 170 7.51 0.09 -3.31
CA ALA A 170 6.15 -0.39 -3.49
C ALA A 170 6.02 -1.87 -3.11
N VAL A 171 6.97 -2.71 -3.53
CA VAL A 171 7.02 -4.14 -3.17
C VAL A 171 7.15 -4.31 -1.65
N LYS A 172 8.04 -3.55 -1.00
CA LYS A 172 8.19 -3.58 0.46
C LYS A 172 6.87 -3.21 1.16
N ARG A 173 6.23 -2.12 0.73
CA ARG A 173 4.94 -1.67 1.28
C ARG A 173 3.83 -2.69 1.07
N TRP A 174 3.82 -3.40 -0.05
CA TRP A 174 2.86 -4.47 -0.31
C TRP A 174 3.07 -5.63 0.68
N HIS A 175 4.31 -6.08 0.88
CA HIS A 175 4.62 -7.14 1.86
C HIS A 175 4.23 -6.72 3.29
N GLU A 176 4.56 -5.50 3.69
CA GLU A 176 4.19 -4.96 5.00
C GLU A 176 2.66 -4.96 5.22
N GLN A 177 1.87 -4.72 4.17
CA GLN A 177 0.40 -4.83 4.26
C GLN A 177 -0.06 -6.28 4.42
N GLN A 178 0.53 -7.23 3.71
CA GLN A 178 0.19 -8.66 3.85
C GLN A 178 0.57 -9.17 5.24
N ASP A 179 1.77 -8.83 5.72
CA ASP A 179 2.29 -9.22 7.04
C ASP A 179 1.47 -8.56 8.16
N GLY A 180 1.16 -7.27 8.03
CA GLY A 180 0.33 -6.54 8.98
C GLY A 180 -1.06 -7.17 9.13
N GLN A 181 -1.69 -7.55 8.02
CA GLN A 181 -2.95 -8.30 8.08
C GLN A 181 -2.75 -9.66 8.76
N LYS A 182 -1.71 -10.41 8.37
CA LYS A 182 -1.46 -11.74 8.93
C LYS A 182 -1.28 -11.67 10.44
N ILE A 183 -0.59 -10.67 10.97
CA ILE A 183 -0.44 -10.41 12.41
C ILE A 183 -1.81 -10.18 13.06
N LEU A 184 -2.65 -9.31 12.49
CA LEU A 184 -4.00 -9.04 13.01
C LEU A 184 -4.87 -10.31 13.12
N LEU A 185 -4.64 -11.28 12.24
CA LEU A 185 -5.43 -12.51 12.16
C LEU A 185 -4.86 -13.68 12.98
N THR A 186 -3.53 -13.80 13.01
CA THR A 186 -2.86 -14.99 13.58
C THR A 186 -2.30 -14.78 14.96
N THR A 187 -2.00 -13.54 15.34
CA THR A 187 -1.47 -13.19 16.66
C THR A 187 -2.22 -12.03 17.34
N PRO A 188 -3.57 -11.98 17.31
CA PRO A 188 -4.32 -10.83 17.81
C PRO A 188 -4.08 -10.53 19.31
N SER A 189 -3.85 -11.55 20.13
CA SER A 189 -3.65 -11.37 21.59
C SER A 189 -2.38 -10.59 21.94
N VAL A 190 -1.35 -10.59 21.09
CA VAL A 190 -0.11 -9.81 21.34
C VAL A 190 -0.26 -8.34 20.98
N LEU A 191 -1.39 -7.97 20.36
CA LEU A 191 -1.63 -6.62 19.85
C LEU A 191 -2.33 -5.72 20.86
N VAL A 192 -2.67 -6.22 22.06
CA VAL A 192 -3.20 -5.37 23.13
C VAL A 192 -2.19 -4.26 23.47
N GLY A 193 -2.65 -3.02 23.46
CA GLY A 193 -1.85 -1.81 23.61
C GLY A 193 -1.28 -1.25 22.30
N TYR A 194 -1.38 -1.96 21.18
CA TYR A 194 -0.96 -1.43 19.87
C TYR A 194 -2.00 -0.49 19.29
N ARG A 195 -1.52 0.47 18.50
CA ARG A 195 -2.35 1.44 17.78
C ARG A 195 -2.68 0.92 16.40
N VAL A 196 -3.91 1.14 15.98
CA VAL A 196 -4.42 0.75 14.67
C VAL A 196 -5.20 1.89 14.01
N GLU A 197 -5.15 1.93 12.68
CA GLU A 197 -6.15 2.62 11.87
C GLU A 197 -7.23 1.60 11.49
N VAL A 198 -8.48 1.97 11.71
CA VAL A 198 -9.65 1.15 11.36
C VAL A 198 -10.51 1.92 10.37
N TYR A 199 -10.93 1.22 9.32
CA TYR A 199 -11.78 1.81 8.30
C TYR A 199 -13.21 2.01 8.80
N ARG A 200 -13.81 3.18 8.54
CA ARG A 200 -15.23 3.44 8.85
C ARG A 200 -16.10 3.07 7.66
N SER A 201 -16.83 1.97 7.79
CA SER A 201 -17.79 1.52 6.76
C SER A 201 -18.97 2.48 6.60
N GLN A 202 -19.31 3.23 7.65
CA GLN A 202 -20.41 4.20 7.71
C GLN A 202 -19.93 5.54 8.32
N GLY A 203 -20.65 6.62 8.03
CA GLY A 203 -20.37 7.95 8.59
C GLY A 203 -19.52 8.87 7.70
N THR A 204 -19.10 10.01 8.26
CA THR A 204 -18.54 11.18 7.55
C THR A 204 -17.01 11.21 7.47
N THR A 205 -16.35 10.15 7.90
CA THR A 205 -14.89 10.02 7.93
C THR A 205 -14.49 8.66 7.39
N GLN A 206 -13.28 8.55 6.87
CA GLN A 206 -12.81 7.34 6.17
C GLN A 206 -12.11 6.36 7.12
N TRP A 207 -11.28 6.90 8.02
CA TRP A 207 -10.47 6.15 8.97
C TRP A 207 -10.58 6.77 10.35
N TYR A 208 -10.34 5.96 11.37
CA TYR A 208 -10.08 6.41 12.73
C TYR A 208 -8.92 5.67 13.33
N THR A 209 -8.25 6.34 14.26
CA THR A 209 -7.19 5.74 15.03
C THR A 209 -7.76 5.23 16.34
N ALA A 210 -7.29 4.06 16.76
CA ALA A 210 -7.73 3.41 17.98
C ALA A 210 -6.59 2.64 18.63
N VAL A 211 -6.77 2.29 19.90
CA VAL A 211 -5.89 1.37 20.64
C VAL A 211 -6.61 0.04 20.80
N ILE A 212 -5.94 -1.07 20.49
CA ILE A 212 -6.47 -2.41 20.78
C ILE A 212 -6.41 -2.62 22.30
N ILE A 213 -7.54 -2.94 22.92
CA ILE A 213 -7.64 -3.17 24.37
C ILE A 213 -8.01 -4.62 24.72
N GLY A 214 -8.48 -5.40 23.74
CA GLY A 214 -8.84 -6.79 23.97
C GLY A 214 -9.03 -7.58 22.68
N TYR A 215 -9.08 -8.90 22.83
CA TYR A 215 -9.39 -9.83 21.75
C TYR A 215 -10.35 -10.90 22.29
N ASN A 216 -11.41 -11.16 21.55
CA ASN A 216 -12.37 -12.22 21.88
C ASN A 216 -12.08 -13.48 21.05
N GLU A 217 -11.58 -14.54 21.67
CA GLU A 217 -11.25 -15.78 20.96
C GLU A 217 -12.46 -16.49 20.33
N THR A 218 -13.66 -16.30 20.90
CA THR A 218 -14.89 -16.95 20.41
C THR A 218 -15.41 -16.28 19.15
N THR A 219 -15.54 -14.95 19.16
CA THR A 219 -16.02 -14.21 17.98
C THR A 219 -14.91 -13.91 16.98
N ARG A 220 -13.65 -13.89 17.43
CA ARG A 220 -12.46 -13.41 16.73
C ARG A 220 -12.42 -11.90 16.50
N ASP A 221 -13.15 -11.13 17.30
CA ASP A 221 -13.16 -9.68 17.22
C ASP A 221 -12.07 -9.06 18.09
N LEU A 222 -11.50 -7.95 17.61
CA LEU A 222 -10.67 -7.05 18.39
C LEU A 222 -11.54 -5.97 19.03
N THR A 223 -11.41 -5.78 20.34
CA THR A 223 -12.00 -4.63 21.02
C THR A 223 -11.00 -3.47 20.95
N VAL A 224 -11.43 -2.36 20.36
CA VAL A 224 -10.60 -1.16 20.15
C VAL A 224 -11.26 0.07 20.74
N THR A 225 -10.48 0.97 21.33
CA THR A 225 -10.97 2.27 21.84
C THR A 225 -10.57 3.37 20.87
N ASP A 226 -11.56 4.09 20.32
CA ASP A 226 -11.34 5.23 19.41
C ASP A 226 -10.64 6.38 20.15
N ASP A 227 -9.57 6.93 19.57
CA ASP A 227 -8.79 8.00 20.23
C ASP A 227 -9.53 9.34 20.38
N THR A 228 -10.59 9.55 19.59
CA THR A 228 -11.32 10.82 19.50
C THR A 228 -12.58 10.82 20.35
N VAL A 229 -13.40 9.78 20.23
CA VAL A 229 -14.68 9.67 20.96
C VAL A 229 -14.55 8.85 22.25
N LEU A 230 -13.44 8.13 22.43
CA LEU A 230 -13.17 7.27 23.59
C LEU A 230 -14.22 6.17 23.80
N GLU A 231 -14.92 5.79 22.73
CA GLU A 231 -15.87 4.68 22.71
C GLU A 231 -15.17 3.37 22.31
N GLU A 232 -15.67 2.26 22.87
CA GLU A 232 -15.22 0.93 22.53
C GLU A 232 -16.00 0.39 21.31
N HIS A 233 -15.27 -0.23 20.40
CA HIS A 233 -15.83 -0.89 19.22
C HIS A 233 -15.29 -2.31 19.14
N ASN A 234 -16.16 -3.26 18.78
CA ASN A 234 -15.76 -4.61 18.40
C ASN A 234 -15.60 -4.68 16.89
N VAL A 235 -14.42 -5.02 16.42
CA VAL A 235 -14.05 -4.99 15.02
C VAL A 235 -13.48 -6.34 14.62
N ASP A 236 -14.05 -6.92 13.56
CA ASP A 236 -13.52 -8.12 12.94
C ASP A 236 -12.49 -7.73 11.85
N PRO A 237 -11.19 -8.03 12.03
CA PRO A 237 -10.14 -7.70 11.05
C PRO A 237 -10.30 -8.42 9.71
N THR A 238 -11.12 -9.48 9.62
CA THR A 238 -11.45 -10.17 8.36
C THR A 238 -12.53 -9.44 7.55
N LEU A 239 -13.36 -8.64 8.22
CA LEU A 239 -14.53 -7.97 7.62
C LEU A 239 -14.33 -6.47 7.43
N VAL A 240 -13.43 -5.82 8.16
CA VAL A 240 -13.16 -4.38 8.05
C VAL A 240 -11.66 -4.15 7.95
N GLN A 241 -11.24 -3.26 7.05
CA GLN A 241 -9.82 -3.01 6.85
C GLN A 241 -9.22 -2.35 8.09
N MET A 242 -8.17 -2.97 8.61
CA MET A 242 -7.38 -2.48 9.75
C MET A 242 -5.91 -2.43 9.37
N ARG A 243 -5.15 -1.51 9.99
CA ARG A 243 -3.70 -1.37 9.78
C ARG A 243 -3.02 -1.01 11.08
N LEU A 244 -1.90 -1.68 11.39
CA LEU A 244 -1.04 -1.29 12.51
C LEU A 244 -0.38 0.07 12.21
N ILE A 245 -0.34 0.95 13.21
CA ILE A 245 0.26 2.27 13.08
C ILE A 245 1.68 2.26 13.66
N GLY A 246 2.62 2.73 12.86
CA GLY A 246 3.98 3.07 13.27
C GLY A 246 5.04 2.47 12.34
N ASP A 247 6.08 3.24 12.08
CA ASP A 247 7.14 2.84 11.16
C ASP A 247 7.88 1.60 11.67
N GLY A 248 7.93 0.55 10.86
CA GLY A 248 8.63 -0.70 11.19
C GLY A 248 7.94 -1.55 12.25
N VAL A 249 6.75 -1.19 12.74
CA VAL A 249 6.01 -1.95 13.76
C VAL A 249 5.74 -3.37 13.29
N VAL A 250 5.27 -3.55 12.05
CA VAL A 250 5.01 -4.86 11.46
C VAL A 250 6.29 -5.70 11.42
N GLU A 251 7.39 -5.12 10.93
CA GLU A 251 8.67 -5.82 10.86
C GLU A 251 9.19 -6.23 12.25
N SER A 252 9.08 -5.34 13.23
CA SER A 252 9.50 -5.63 14.60
C SER A 252 8.67 -6.74 15.25
N ILE A 253 7.35 -6.75 15.06
CA ILE A 253 6.49 -7.85 15.54
C ILE A 253 6.88 -9.16 14.86
N MET A 254 7.12 -9.14 13.55
CA MET A 254 7.57 -10.34 12.81
C MET A 254 8.93 -10.85 13.31
N ARG A 255 9.81 -9.97 13.78
CA ARG A 255 11.09 -10.34 14.42
C ARG A 255 10.95 -10.79 15.89
N GLY A 256 9.75 -10.69 16.47
CA GLY A 256 9.51 -10.99 17.89
C GLY A 256 10.05 -9.91 18.85
N GLU A 257 10.35 -8.72 18.33
CA GLU A 257 10.77 -7.58 19.14
C GLU A 257 9.56 -7.02 19.91
N ASN A 258 9.75 -6.69 21.18
CA ASN A 258 8.72 -6.03 21.95
C ASN A 258 8.73 -4.53 21.61
N VAL A 259 7.84 -4.13 20.69
CA VAL A 259 7.74 -2.73 20.21
C VAL A 259 7.26 -1.78 21.31
N GLY A 260 6.67 -2.33 22.38
CA GLY A 260 6.04 -1.56 23.45
C GLY A 260 4.77 -0.83 22.97
N ILE A 261 4.00 -0.31 23.92
CA ILE A 261 2.86 0.56 23.62
C ILE A 261 3.43 1.80 22.92
N THR A 262 3.15 1.98 21.61
CA THR A 262 3.65 3.13 20.87
C THR A 262 3.12 4.41 21.52
N PRO A 263 3.98 5.26 22.13
CA PRO A 263 3.50 6.45 22.80
C PRO A 263 2.91 7.40 21.75
N ARG A 264 1.84 8.12 22.13
CA ARG A 264 1.30 9.24 21.34
C ARG A 264 2.46 10.20 21.05
N ARG A 265 2.95 10.25 19.81
CA ARG A 265 3.92 11.28 19.41
C ARG A 265 3.16 12.60 19.37
N SER A 266 3.12 13.30 20.51
CA SER A 266 2.52 14.63 20.61
C SER A 266 3.13 15.53 19.53
N ARG A 267 2.30 16.31 18.81
CA ARG A 267 2.75 17.21 17.74
C ARG A 267 3.88 18.17 18.18
N SER A 268 4.06 18.38 19.49
CA SER A 268 5.15 19.14 20.09
C SER A 268 6.54 18.48 19.99
N THR A 269 6.67 17.16 20.00
CA THR A 269 8.00 16.51 19.93
C THR A 269 8.61 16.50 18.53
N ALA A 270 7.78 16.50 17.48
CA ALA A 270 8.25 16.65 16.10
C ALA A 270 8.82 18.06 15.82
N VAL A 271 8.22 19.10 16.42
CA VAL A 271 8.69 20.49 16.29
C VAL A 271 10.01 20.69 17.06
N LEU A 272 10.16 20.07 18.23
CA LEU A 272 11.41 20.14 19.01
C LEU A 272 12.58 19.42 18.32
N GLN A 273 12.34 18.27 17.67
CA GLN A 273 13.38 17.59 16.88
C GLN A 273 13.79 18.38 15.64
N ALA A 274 12.82 19.05 14.96
CA ALA A 274 13.12 19.95 13.85
C ALA A 274 13.94 21.18 14.28
N GLN A 275 13.66 21.75 15.47
CA GLN A 275 14.42 22.88 16.02
C GLN A 275 15.83 22.47 16.47
N GLN A 276 16.02 21.28 17.06
CA GLN A 276 17.34 20.78 17.44
C GLN A 276 18.24 20.50 16.22
N HIS A 277 17.68 19.99 15.12
CA HIS A 277 18.44 19.82 13.87
C HIS A 277 18.85 21.16 13.23
N HIS A 278 18.01 22.20 13.34
CA HIS A 278 18.36 23.54 12.85
C HIS A 278 19.46 24.21 13.69
N HIS A 279 19.46 24.05 15.00
CA HIS A 279 20.52 24.60 15.87
C HIS A 279 21.88 23.90 15.67
N HIS A 280 21.92 22.60 15.40
CA HIS A 280 23.19 21.90 15.15
C HIS A 280 23.82 22.25 13.79
N HIS A 281 23.03 22.67 12.79
CA HIS A 281 23.56 23.10 11.50
C HIS A 281 24.20 24.49 11.57
N ASN A 282 23.61 25.43 12.31
CA ASN A 282 24.15 26.79 12.44
C ASN A 282 25.48 26.86 13.23
N ASN A 283 25.67 26.00 14.23
CA ASN A 283 26.93 26.02 15.00
C ASN A 283 28.14 25.42 14.26
N ARG A 284 27.93 24.63 13.20
CA ARG A 284 29.04 24.08 12.39
C ARG A 284 29.55 25.04 11.33
N GLN A 285 28.77 26.04 10.91
CA GLN A 285 29.19 27.01 9.89
C GLN A 285 29.94 28.23 10.46
N GLN A 286 29.96 28.45 11.78
CA GLN A 286 30.62 29.62 12.38
C GLN A 286 32.09 29.42 12.81
N GLN A 287 32.71 28.25 12.58
CA GLN A 287 34.10 28.01 13.02
C GLN A 287 35.19 28.14 11.96
N HIS A 288 34.91 28.64 10.75
CA HIS A 288 35.97 28.95 9.79
C HIS A 288 35.70 30.27 9.04
N LEU A 289 36.27 31.37 9.55
CA LEU A 289 36.61 32.54 8.75
C LEU A 289 38.08 32.90 9.01
N PRO A 290 38.93 33.04 7.98
CA PRO A 290 40.32 33.45 8.14
C PRO A 290 40.41 34.94 8.48
N ILE A 291 41.30 35.28 9.40
CA ILE A 291 41.66 36.65 9.76
C ILE A 291 42.44 37.26 8.59
N THR A 292 41.85 38.21 7.88
CA THR A 292 42.59 39.15 7.01
C THR A 292 42.62 40.52 7.65
N ALA A 293 43.83 41.06 7.72
CA ALA A 293 44.19 42.36 8.27
C ALA A 293 43.53 43.50 7.49
N GLU A 294 42.75 44.33 8.18
CA GLU A 294 42.69 45.78 7.95
C GLU A 294 41.86 46.46 9.05
N PHE A 295 42.26 47.69 9.39
CA PHE A 295 41.61 48.63 10.31
C PHE A 295 41.84 48.49 11.83
N LEU A 296 43.13 48.60 12.19
CA LEU A 296 43.57 49.60 13.18
C LEU A 296 43.00 50.97 12.78
N MET A 297 42.07 51.53 13.55
CA MET A 297 41.92 52.96 13.83
C MET A 297 40.72 53.17 14.75
N ALA A 298 40.94 53.92 15.83
CA ALA A 298 39.97 54.41 16.83
C ALA A 298 39.79 53.54 18.09
N LEU A 299 40.72 53.72 19.05
CA LEU A 299 40.40 54.09 20.44
C LEU A 299 41.71 54.38 21.20
N VAL A 300 42.33 55.50 20.84
CA VAL A 300 43.01 56.35 21.83
C VAL A 300 41.96 57.35 22.24
N GLU A 301 41.22 57.05 23.30
CA GLU A 301 40.58 58.04 24.15
C GLU A 301 40.04 57.34 25.42
N PHE A 302 40.38 57.95 26.57
CA PHE A 302 40.04 57.59 27.95
C PHE A 302 40.94 56.57 28.70
N MET A 303 42.00 57.16 29.27
CA MET A 303 42.68 56.90 30.55
C MET A 303 43.24 55.49 30.83
#